data_AF-A0A643CFR9-F1
#
_entry.id   AF-A0A643CFR9-F1
#
_cell.length_a   1.000
_cell.length_b   1.000
_cell.length_c   1.000
_cell.angle_alpha   90.00
_cell.angle_beta   90.00
_cell.angle_gamma   90.00
#
_symmetry.space_group_name_H-M   'P 1'
#
loop_
_entity.id
_entity.type
_entity.pdbx_description
1 polymer ?
#
loop_
_entity_poly.entity_id
_entity_poly.type
_entity_poly.pdbx_seq_one_letter_code
_entity_poly.pdbx_strand_id
1 'polypeptide(L)'
;MAWERSEDTSLNCSTCRAVLVQLEGCSHPVVMKGLCAECGQDLTQLQSKNGRPQVPLSTATVSMVHSVPELMVSSEQAEQLGREDQQRLHRNRKLVLMVDLDQTLIHTTEQLCQQMSNKVVKLHRKASVS
;
A
#
# COMPACT_ATOMS: atom_id res chain seq x y z
N MET A 1 -20.28 44.37 36.12
CA MET A 1 -19.81 44.78 34.79
C MET A 1 -20.72 44.13 33.78
N ALA A 2 -21.61 44.94 33.20
CA ALA A 2 -22.60 44.50 32.23
C ALA A 2 -21.90 44.14 30.92
N TRP A 3 -22.28 43.03 30.32
CA TRP A 3 -22.06 42.79 28.90
C TRP A 3 -23.43 42.87 28.24
N GLU A 4 -23.61 43.95 27.51
CA GLU A 4 -24.85 44.37 26.89
C GLU A 4 -25.14 43.51 25.68
N ARG A 5 -26.37 43.03 25.61
CA ARG A 5 -26.89 42.19 24.54
C ARG A 5 -27.20 43.12 23.35
N SER A 6 -26.38 43.08 22.31
CA SER A 6 -26.73 43.75 21.05
C SER A 6 -27.75 42.89 20.31
N GLU A 7 -29.01 43.32 20.38
CA GLU A 7 -30.06 42.94 19.45
C GLU A 7 -29.85 43.65 18.09
N ASP A 8 -30.53 43.11 17.08
CA ASP A 8 -30.67 43.59 15.71
C ASP A 8 -29.57 43.28 14.71
N THR A 9 -29.72 42.13 14.05
CA THR A 9 -29.81 42.19 12.60
C THR A 9 -30.83 41.19 12.08
N SER A 10 -31.90 41.75 11.55
CA SER A 10 -33.01 41.09 10.89
C SER A 10 -32.52 40.22 9.73
N LEU A 11 -32.50 38.91 9.95
CA LEU A 11 -32.34 37.89 8.91
C LEU A 11 -33.63 37.82 8.08
N ASN A 12 -33.82 38.77 7.18
CA ASN A 12 -34.59 38.54 5.97
C ASN A 12 -33.58 38.26 4.84
N CYS A 13 -33.54 37.01 4.38
CA CYS A 13 -32.87 36.64 3.15
C CYS A 13 -33.45 35.27 2.78
N SER A 14 -34.49 35.28 1.96
CA SER A 14 -35.24 34.09 1.55
C SER A 14 -34.42 33.09 0.72
N THR A 15 -33.11 33.29 0.51
CA THR A 15 -32.22 32.24 -0.01
C THR A 15 -30.74 32.49 0.34
N CYS A 16 -30.39 32.65 1.62
CA CYS A 16 -28.99 32.70 2.04
C CYS A 16 -28.48 31.28 2.38
N ARG A 17 -28.06 30.51 1.37
CA ARG A 17 -27.34 29.23 1.59
C ARG A 17 -25.89 29.55 1.95
N ALA A 18 -25.63 29.82 3.23
CA ALA A 18 -24.26 29.99 3.74
C ALA A 18 -23.61 28.61 3.95
N VAL A 19 -22.50 28.35 3.25
CA VAL A 19 -21.63 27.21 3.56
C VAL A 19 -20.79 27.59 4.76
N LEU A 20 -20.99 26.90 5.89
CA LEU A 20 -20.31 27.22 7.16
C LEU A 20 -18.90 26.61 7.24
N VAL A 21 -18.67 25.46 6.60
CA VAL A 21 -17.34 24.85 6.50
C VAL A 21 -17.29 23.89 5.31
N GLN A 22 -16.15 23.86 4.61
CA GLN A 22 -15.85 22.86 3.59
C GLN A 22 -14.75 21.95 4.15
N LEU A 23 -15.07 20.67 4.32
CA LEU A 23 -14.09 19.66 4.72
C LEU A 23 -13.38 19.16 3.47
N GLU A 24 -12.09 19.43 3.38
CA GLU A 24 -11.25 18.88 2.31
C GLU A 24 -10.98 17.40 2.55
N GLY A 25 -10.90 16.64 1.47
CA GLY A 25 -10.54 15.23 1.52
C GLY A 25 -9.06 15.04 1.84
N CYS A 26 -8.73 13.95 2.51
CA CYS A 26 -7.35 13.59 2.80
C CYS A 26 -6.63 13.11 1.53
N SER A 27 -5.62 13.85 1.06
CA SER A 27 -4.78 13.53 -0.11
C SER A 27 -3.35 13.10 0.25
N HIS A 28 -3.12 12.73 1.52
CA HIS A 28 -1.80 12.35 2.01
C HIS A 28 -1.25 11.08 1.32
N PRO A 29 0.07 11.01 1.09
CA PRO A 29 0.70 9.93 0.34
C PRO A 29 0.75 8.59 1.07
N VAL A 30 0.57 8.52 2.39
CA VAL A 30 0.74 7.26 3.15
C VAL A 30 -0.57 6.76 3.76
N VAL A 31 -0.90 5.50 3.50
CA VAL A 31 -2.09 4.81 3.99
C VAL A 31 -1.72 3.49 4.64
N MET A 32 -2.38 3.17 5.76
CA MET A 32 -2.22 1.90 6.45
C MET A 32 -3.61 1.37 6.82
N LYS A 33 -3.95 0.14 6.41
CA LYS A 33 -5.23 -0.51 6.77
C LYS A 33 -6.47 0.35 6.44
N GLY A 34 -6.41 1.13 5.35
CA GLY A 34 -7.49 2.03 4.95
C GLY A 34 -7.61 3.31 5.79
N LEU A 35 -6.66 3.59 6.69
CA LEU A 35 -6.54 4.85 7.41
C LEU A 35 -5.36 5.66 6.85
N CYS A 36 -5.51 6.98 6.81
CA CYS A 36 -4.39 7.87 6.54
C CYS A 36 -3.38 7.82 7.69
N ALA A 37 -2.10 7.56 7.38
CA ALA A 37 -1.04 7.51 8.39
C ALA A 37 -0.61 8.90 8.89
N GLU A 38 -0.98 9.97 8.17
CA GLU A 38 -0.59 11.35 8.50
C GLU A 38 -1.66 12.09 9.32
N CYS A 39 -2.93 11.97 8.96
CA CYS A 39 -4.03 12.65 9.65
C CYS A 39 -5.02 11.72 10.37
N GLY A 40 -4.87 10.41 10.25
CA GLY A 40 -5.75 9.43 10.90
C GLY A 40 -7.15 9.30 10.30
N GLN A 41 -7.44 10.00 9.19
CA GLN A 41 -8.74 9.91 8.52
C GLN A 41 -9.01 8.50 8.00
N ASP A 42 -10.20 7.98 8.27
CA ASP A 42 -10.68 6.72 7.69
C ASP A 42 -11.09 6.92 6.22
N LEU A 43 -10.38 6.24 5.32
CA LEU A 43 -10.57 6.32 3.87
C LEU A 43 -11.51 5.22 3.34
N THR A 44 -11.83 4.22 4.16
CA THR A 44 -12.76 3.13 3.78
C THR A 44 -14.20 3.62 3.73
N GLN A 45 -14.59 4.49 4.68
CA GLN A 45 -15.95 5.03 4.78
C GLN A 45 -16.28 6.02 3.65
N LEU A 46 -15.27 6.66 3.07
CA LEU A 46 -15.44 7.65 1.99
C LEU A 46 -15.74 6.98 0.65
N GLN A 47 -15.34 5.72 0.46
CA GLN A 47 -15.69 4.93 -0.74
C GLN A 47 -17.17 4.50 -0.75
N SER A 48 -17.78 4.26 0.42
CA SER A 48 -19.17 3.77 0.53
C SER A 48 -20.24 4.85 0.32
N LYS A 49 -20.00 6.11 0.70
CA LYS A 49 -21.06 7.13 0.70
C LYS A 49 -21.46 7.66 -0.68
N ASN A 50 -20.60 7.51 -1.70
CA ASN A 50 -20.76 8.27 -2.94
C ASN A 50 -21.20 7.46 -4.18
N GLY A 51 -21.34 6.12 -4.12
CA GLY A 51 -22.00 5.28 -5.14
C GLY A 51 -21.53 5.43 -6.60
N ARG A 52 -20.48 6.20 -6.83
CA ARG A 52 -19.85 6.51 -8.11
C ARG A 52 -18.39 6.10 -7.98
N PRO A 53 -17.72 5.64 -9.05
CA PRO A 53 -16.29 5.39 -9.03
C PRO A 53 -15.60 6.75 -8.89
N GLN A 54 -15.46 7.22 -7.65
CA GLN A 54 -14.64 8.37 -7.34
C GLN A 54 -13.20 7.89 -7.40
N VAL A 55 -12.40 8.65 -8.15
CA VAL A 55 -10.94 8.59 -8.14
C VAL A 55 -10.50 8.38 -6.68
N PRO A 56 -9.62 7.40 -6.38
CA PRO A 56 -9.26 7.08 -5.02
C PRO A 56 -8.80 8.37 -4.33
N LEU A 57 -9.47 8.72 -3.22
CA LEU A 57 -9.21 9.98 -2.51
C LEU A 57 -7.77 10.06 -2.02
N SER A 58 -7.17 8.90 -1.76
CA SER A 58 -5.75 8.78 -1.50
C SER A 58 -5.03 8.23 -2.71
N THR A 59 -3.90 8.86 -3.03
CA THR A 59 -2.99 8.49 -4.12
C THR A 59 -2.12 7.28 -3.78
N ALA A 60 -2.30 6.67 -2.61
CA ALA A 60 -1.51 5.55 -2.11
C ALA A 60 -1.86 4.22 -2.78
N THR A 61 -0.98 3.74 -3.67
CA THR A 61 -1.21 2.56 -4.53
C THR A 61 -0.06 1.55 -4.51
N VAL A 62 1.07 1.88 -3.90
CA VAL A 62 2.29 1.05 -3.92
C VAL A 62 2.55 0.46 -2.54
N SER A 63 2.67 -0.87 -2.46
CA SER A 63 3.14 -1.53 -1.25
C SER A 63 4.67 -1.49 -1.17
N MET A 64 5.20 -0.97 -0.07
CA MET A 64 6.65 -0.86 0.15
C MET A 64 7.27 -2.12 0.78
N VAL A 65 6.46 -2.94 1.45
CA VAL A 65 6.96 -4.07 2.27
C VAL A 65 6.15 -5.31 1.93
N HIS A 66 6.82 -6.34 1.40
CA HIS A 66 6.18 -7.61 1.01
C HIS A 66 5.38 -8.27 2.14
N SER A 67 5.86 -8.18 3.39
CA SER A 67 5.20 -8.77 4.56
C SER A 67 4.03 -7.92 5.10
N VAL A 68 3.86 -6.68 4.63
CA VAL A 68 2.80 -5.76 5.08
C VAL A 68 2.17 -5.06 3.86
N PRO A 69 1.37 -5.77 3.05
CA PRO A 69 0.74 -5.22 1.85
C PRO A 69 -0.33 -4.16 2.14
N GLU A 70 -0.77 -4.05 3.39
CA GLU A 70 -1.73 -3.03 3.84
C GLU A 70 -1.09 -1.65 4.04
N LEU A 71 0.25 -1.57 4.04
CA LEU A 71 1.00 -0.32 4.05
C LEU A 71 1.23 0.14 2.61
N MET A 72 0.52 1.20 2.25
CA MET A 72 0.51 1.76 0.91
C MET A 72 1.10 3.16 0.93
N VAL A 73 1.88 3.49 -0.10
CA VAL A 73 2.38 4.84 -0.35
C VAL A 73 1.99 5.29 -1.76
N SER A 74 1.99 6.59 -2.01
CA SER A 74 1.75 7.12 -3.36
C SER A 74 2.88 6.74 -4.32
N SER A 75 2.56 6.65 -5.60
CA SER A 75 3.56 6.33 -6.63
C SER A 75 4.72 7.33 -6.63
N GLU A 76 4.41 8.62 -6.53
CA GLU A 76 5.42 9.68 -6.47
C GLU A 76 6.33 9.54 -5.24
N GLN A 77 5.73 9.24 -4.07
CA GLN A 77 6.49 9.02 -2.85
C GLN A 77 7.36 7.77 -2.93
N ALA A 78 6.86 6.68 -3.52
CA ALA A 78 7.63 5.45 -3.73
C ALA A 78 8.86 5.71 -4.61
N GLU A 79 8.71 6.45 -5.71
CA GLU A 79 9.83 6.80 -6.57
C GLU A 79 10.85 7.70 -5.87
N GLN A 80 10.38 8.67 -5.09
CA GLN A 80 11.26 9.56 -4.33
C GLN A 80 12.09 8.77 -3.31
N LEU A 81 11.45 7.88 -2.56
CA LEU A 81 12.13 6.99 -1.61
C LEU A 81 13.13 6.08 -2.32
N GLY A 82 12.79 5.54 -3.49
CA GLY A 82 13.69 4.72 -4.30
C GLY A 82 14.93 5.49 -4.77
N ARG A 83 14.76 6.74 -5.23
CA ARG A 83 15.88 7.61 -5.62
C ARG A 83 16.78 7.95 -4.44
N GLU A 84 16.20 8.26 -3.29
CA GLU A 84 16.94 8.55 -2.07
C GLU A 84 17.75 7.33 -1.60
N ASP A 85 17.16 6.14 -1.64
CA ASP A 85 17.85 4.92 -1.24
C ASP A 85 19.00 4.59 -2.22
N GLN A 86 18.78 4.75 -3.52
CA GLN A 86 19.82 4.61 -4.54
C GLN A 86 20.98 5.60 -4.29
N GLN A 87 20.67 6.87 -4.03
CA GLN A 87 21.70 7.87 -3.73
C GLN A 87 22.48 7.51 -2.47
N ARG A 88 21.79 7.04 -1.42
CA ARG A 88 22.40 6.60 -0.16
C ARG A 88 23.37 5.44 -0.39
N LEU A 89 22.98 4.44 -1.18
CA LEU A 89 23.82 3.30 -1.54
C LEU A 89 25.05 3.75 -2.34
N HIS A 90 24.85 4.64 -3.32
CA HIS A 90 25.93 5.18 -4.14
C HIS A 90 26.95 5.97 -3.30
N ARG A 91 26.49 6.87 -2.42
CA ARG A 91 27.36 7.64 -1.51
C ARG A 91 28.18 6.72 -0.60
N ASN A 92 27.57 5.63 -0.14
CA ASN A 92 28.21 4.66 0.73
C ASN A 92 29.01 3.59 -0.02
N ARG A 93 29.07 3.63 -1.36
CA ARG A 93 29.67 2.60 -2.23
C ARG A 93 29.17 1.19 -1.90
N LYS A 94 27.87 1.05 -1.60
CA LYS A 94 27.20 -0.22 -1.31
C LYS A 94 26.30 -0.62 -2.48
N LEU A 95 26.11 -1.93 -2.67
CA LEU A 95 25.20 -2.51 -3.65
C LEU A 95 24.08 -3.26 -2.94
N VAL A 96 22.94 -3.40 -3.61
CA VAL A 96 21.80 -4.20 -3.14
C VAL A 96 21.81 -5.54 -3.87
N LEU A 97 21.71 -6.63 -3.12
CA LEU A 97 21.50 -7.96 -3.65
C LEU A 97 20.01 -8.31 -3.51
N MET A 98 19.32 -8.51 -4.63
CA MET A 98 17.94 -9.00 -4.64
C MET A 98 17.95 -10.53 -4.61
N VAL A 99 17.33 -11.11 -3.59
CA VAL A 99 17.16 -12.56 -3.44
C VAL A 99 15.67 -12.88 -3.44
N ASP A 100 15.20 -13.67 -4.40
CA ASP A 100 13.82 -14.16 -4.45
C ASP A 100 13.76 -15.57 -3.87
N LEU A 101 13.28 -15.71 -2.63
CA LEU A 101 13.27 -16.99 -1.94
C LEU A 101 12.16 -17.93 -2.44
N ASP A 102 11.02 -17.40 -2.85
CA ASP A 102 9.87 -18.21 -3.31
C ASP A 102 10.12 -18.83 -4.68
N GLN A 103 10.82 -18.12 -5.59
CA GLN A 103 11.22 -18.64 -6.91
C GLN A 103 12.56 -19.41 -6.89
N THR A 104 13.35 -19.33 -5.82
CA THR A 104 14.67 -20.01 -5.74
C THR A 104 14.61 -21.35 -4.99
N LEU A 105 13.80 -21.48 -3.94
CA LEU A 105 13.77 -22.70 -3.13
C LEU A 105 12.90 -23.81 -3.74
N ILE A 106 11.73 -23.47 -4.30
CA ILE A 106 10.77 -24.47 -4.79
C ILE A 106 11.29 -25.18 -6.06
N HIS A 107 12.02 -24.46 -6.94
CA HIS A 107 12.53 -25.00 -8.20
C HIS A 107 13.68 -26.01 -8.01
N THR A 108 14.44 -25.90 -6.91
CA THR A 108 15.54 -26.85 -6.61
C THR A 108 15.01 -28.18 -6.06
N THR A 109 13.93 -28.17 -5.27
CA THR A 109 13.31 -29.39 -4.74
C THR A 109 12.60 -30.22 -5.80
N GLU A 110 12.00 -29.62 -6.83
CA GLU A 110 11.31 -30.36 -7.88
C GLU A 110 12.29 -31.13 -8.79
N GLN A 111 13.45 -30.54 -9.11
CA GLN A 111 14.48 -31.21 -9.90
C GLN A 111 15.15 -32.39 -9.18
N LEU A 112 15.35 -32.29 -7.85
CA LEU A 112 15.93 -33.38 -7.04
C LEU A 112 14.99 -34.59 -6.94
N CYS A 113 13.68 -34.40 -6.89
CA CYS A 113 12.71 -35.50 -6.85
C CYS A 113 12.61 -36.28 -8.18
N GLN A 114 12.71 -35.61 -9.34
CA GLN A 114 12.68 -36.30 -10.64
C GLN A 114 13.94 -37.13 -10.90
N GLN A 115 15.11 -36.64 -10.47
CA GLN A 115 16.37 -37.38 -10.63
C GLN A 115 16.46 -38.62 -9.74
N MET A 116 15.81 -38.60 -8.56
CA MET A 116 15.76 -39.75 -7.65
C MET A 116 14.75 -40.81 -8.11
N SER A 117 13.61 -40.41 -8.68
CA SER A 117 12.62 -41.35 -9.23
C SER A 117 13.17 -42.14 -10.43
N ASN A 118 13.90 -41.48 -11.34
CA ASN A 118 14.46 -42.13 -12.54
C ASN A 118 15.62 -43.11 -12.24
N LYS A 119 16.34 -42.92 -11.12
CA LYS A 119 17.41 -43.83 -10.68
C LYS A 119 16.84 -45.03 -9.89
N VAL A 120 15.85 -44.79 -9.02
CA VAL A 120 15.20 -45.85 -8.23
C VAL A 120 14.43 -46.81 -9.13
N VAL A 121 13.69 -46.32 -10.14
CA VAL A 121 12.97 -47.15 -11.12
C VAL A 121 13.92 -47.99 -11.99
N LYS A 122 15.14 -47.50 -12.28
CA LYS A 122 16.16 -48.26 -13.03
C LYS A 122 16.92 -49.29 -12.20
N LEU A 123 17.06 -49.09 -10.88
CA LEU A 123 17.77 -50.03 -10.01
C LEU A 123 16.92 -51.29 -9.73
N HIS A 124 15.61 -51.15 -9.53
CA HIS A 124 14.70 -52.28 -9.31
C HIS A 124 14.54 -53.20 -10.53
N ARG A 125 14.82 -52.73 -11.75
CA ARG A 125 14.77 -53.57 -12.97
C ARG A 125 16.02 -54.42 -13.21
N LYS A 126 17.15 -54.14 -12.55
CA LYS A 126 18.38 -54.92 -12.71
C LYS A 126 18.53 -56.07 -11.71
N ALA A 127 17.74 -56.11 -10.64
CA ALA A 127 17.82 -57.15 -9.61
C ALA A 127 16.95 -58.39 -9.88
N SER A 128 16.21 -58.45 -11.00
CA SER A 128 15.33 -59.59 -11.33
C SER A 128 15.74 -60.37 -12.59
N VAL A 129 16.94 -60.16 -13.11
CA VAL A 129 17.51 -61.01 -14.17
C VAL A 129 18.95 -61.35 -13.80
N SER A 130 19.10 -62.36 -12.95
CA SER A 130 20.29 -63.21 -12.82
C SER A 130 19.82 -64.60 -12.42
#